data_AF-A0A922EZ71-F1
#
_entry.id   AF-A0A922EZ71-F1
#
_cell.length_a   1.000
_cell.length_b   1.000
_cell.length_c   1.000
_cell.angle_alpha   90.00
_cell.angle_beta   90.00
_cell.angle_gamma   90.00
#
_symmetry.space_group_name_H-M   'P 1'
#
loop_
_entity.id
_entity.type
_entity.pdbx_description
1 polymer ?
#
loop_
_entity_poly.entity_id
_entity_poly.type
_entity_poly.pdbx_seq_one_letter_code
_entity_poly.pdbx_strand_id
1 'polypeptide(L)' 'MDLNKLNLNAPHSMGTTIIGVTYNGGVVLGADSRTSTGEDSIGLGISRPSGEDHA' A
#
# COMPACT_ATOMS: atom_id res chain seq x y z
N MET A 1 13.00 28.20 -0.49
CA MET A 1 13.39 26.77 -0.42
C MET A 1 14.30 26.51 -1.60
N ASP A 2 15.51 26.01 -1.36
CA ASP A 2 16.47 25.69 -2.43
C ASP A 2 16.09 24.34 -3.06
N LEU A 3 15.58 24.40 -4.29
CA LEU A 3 15.11 23.24 -5.05
C LEU A 3 16.25 22.27 -5.41
N ASN A 4 17.51 22.70 -5.36
CA ASN A 4 18.67 21.88 -5.69
C ASN A 4 19.07 20.88 -4.58
N LYS A 5 18.45 20.97 -3.39
CA LYS A 5 18.63 20.01 -2.28
C LYS A 5 17.63 18.86 -2.28
N LEU A 6 16.57 18.93 -3.07
CA LEU A 6 15.60 17.84 -3.21
C LEU A 6 16.18 16.81 -4.17
N ASN A 7 16.90 15.83 -3.63
CA ASN A 7 17.30 14.65 -4.38
C ASN A 7 16.06 13.78 -4.64
N LEU A 8 15.31 14.11 -5.70
CA LEU A 8 14.08 13.42 -6.10
C LEU A 8 14.29 11.96 -6.52
N ASN A 9 15.55 11.55 -6.70
CA ASN A 9 15.94 10.20 -7.09
C ASN A 9 16.57 9.41 -5.93
N ALA A 10 16.56 9.96 -4.71
CA ALA A 10 17.01 9.23 -3.54
C ALA A 10 16.11 7.99 -3.32
N PRO A 11 16.66 6.83 -2.92
CA PRO A 11 15.83 5.69 -2.53
C PRO A 11 14.93 6.05 -1.36
N HIS A 12 13.62 5.95 -1.54
CA HIS A 12 12.64 6.14 -0.48
C HIS A 12 12.21 4.78 0.07
N SER A 13 12.14 4.65 1.40
CA SER A 13 11.58 3.45 2.03
C SER A 13 10.05 3.55 2.05
N MET A 14 9.41 2.54 1.48
CA MET A 14 7.96 2.37 1.51
C MET A 14 7.59 1.22 2.43
N GLY A 15 6.53 1.40 3.20
CA GLY A 15 6.01 0.39 4.11
C GLY A 15 4.54 0.11 3.87
N THR A 16 4.17 -1.17 3.97
CA THR A 16 2.79 -1.63 4.19
C THR A 16 2.86 -2.75 5.20
N THR A 17 1.86 -2.84 6.08
CA THR A 17 1.79 -3.96 7.04
C THR A 17 0.85 -5.01 6.48
N ILE A 18 1.36 -6.22 6.27
CA ILE A 18 0.58 -7.37 5.84
C ILE A 18 0.36 -8.30 7.04
N ILE A 19 -0.88 -8.71 7.25
CA ILE A 19 -1.25 -9.69 8.28
C ILE A 19 -1.86 -10.90 7.58
N GLY A 20 -1.36 -12.09 7.89
CA GLY A 20 -1.83 -13.34 7.32
C GLY A 20 -2.20 -14.36 8.37
N VAL A 21 -3.26 -15.13 8.11
CA VAL A 21 -3.63 -16.31 8.90
C VAL A 21 -3.69 -17.54 8.00
N THR A 22 -3.11 -18.65 8.47
CA THR A 22 -3.18 -19.96 7.82
C THR A 22 -4.27 -20.79 8.49
N TYR A 23 -4.98 -21.57 7.69
CA TYR A 23 -5.94 -22.55 8.18
C TYR A 23 -5.92 -23.78 7.27
N ASN A 24 -6.49 -24.88 7.75
CA ASN A 24 -6.60 -26.07 6.91
C ASN A 24 -7.55 -25.77 5.73
N GLY A 25 -7.00 -25.72 4.51
CA GLY A 25 -7.73 -25.36 3.30
C GLY A 25 -7.36 -24.01 2.70
N GLY A 26 -6.41 -23.25 3.28
CA GLY A 26 -5.88 -22.06 2.61
C GLY A 26 -5.24 -21.01 3.51
N VAL A 27 -5.16 -19.80 2.98
CA VAL A 27 -4.62 -18.61 3.64
C VAL A 27 -5.55 -17.42 3.43
N VAL A 28 -5.65 -16.57 4.44
CA VAL A 28 -6.25 -15.23 4.31
C VAL A 28 -5.15 -14.21 4.54
N LEU A 29 -5.05 -13.24 3.63
CA LEU A 29 -4.10 -12.12 3.72
C LEU A 29 -4.91 -10.81 3.76
N GLY A 30 -4.63 -9.98 4.76
CA GLY A 30 -5.09 -8.61 4.85
C GLY A 30 -3.91 -7.67 4.73
N ALA A 31 -4.09 -6.56 4.01
CA ALA A 31 -3.15 -5.46 3.96
C ALA A 31 -3.89 -4.16 4.22
N ASP A 32 -3.21 -3.18 4.81
CA ASP A 32 -3.77 -1.84 4.88
C ASP A 32 -3.78 -1.18 3.49
N SER A 33 -4.84 -0.43 3.20
CA SER A 33 -4.93 0.32 1.94
C SER A 33 -4.10 1.60 1.94
N ARG A 34 -3.33 1.87 3.00
CA ARG A 34 -2.47 3.05 3.10
C ARG A 34 -1.03 2.61 2.95
N THR A 35 -0.33 3.17 1.98
CA THR A 35 1.13 3.00 1.84
C THR A 35 1.80 4.21 2.44
N SER A 36 2.90 4.06 3.17
CA SER A 36 3.71 5.21 3.58
C SER A 36 4.94 5.37 2.68
N THR A 37 5.31 6.62 2.40
CA THR A 37 6.63 6.99 1.87
C THR A 37 7.33 7.80 2.96
N GLY A 38 8.15 7.13 3.77
CA GLY A 38 8.60 7.72 5.05
C GLY A 38 7.50 7.76 6.11
N GLU A 39 7.28 8.90 6.75
CA GLU A 39 6.29 9.11 7.84
C GLU A 39 4.88 9.44 7.31
N ASP A 40 4.76 9.88 6.05
CA ASP A 40 3.48 10.26 5.44
C ASP A 40 2.76 9.06 4.82
N SER A 41 1.47 8.90 5.14
CA SER A 41 0.60 7.86 4.58
C SER A 41 -0.20 8.36 3.38
N ILE A 42 -0.15 7.65 2.26
CA ILE A 42 -0.97 7.84 1.05
C ILE A 42 -1.96 6.69 0.86
N GLY A 43 -3.19 6.96 0.43
CA GLY A 43 -4.20 5.92 0.15
C GLY A 43 -4.00 5.26 -1.21
N LEU A 44 -3.92 3.93 -1.24
CA LEU A 44 -4.02 3.11 -2.45
C LEU A 44 -5.49 2.84 -2.80
N GLY A 45 -5.83 3.05 -4.07
CA GLY A 45 -7.06 2.51 -4.64
C GLY A 45 -6.92 1.00 -4.78
N ILE A 46 -7.64 0.23 -3.96
CA ILE A 46 -7.81 -1.21 -4.20
C ILE A 46 -8.63 -1.37 -5.48
N SER A 47 -8.04 -1.94 -6.52
CA SER A 47 -8.75 -2.21 -7.77
C SER A 47 -9.85 -3.22 -7.51
N ARG A 48 -11.10 -2.79 -7.67
CA ARG A 48 -12.26 -3.70 -7.66
C ARG A 48 -12.29 -4.48 -8.97
N PRO A 49 -12.56 -5.79 -8.97
CA PRO A 49 -12.81 -6.52 -10.20
C PRO A 49 -14.00 -5.89 -10.94
N SER A 50 -13.91 -5.82 -12.28
CA SER A 50 -14.80 -5.04 -13.15
C SER A 50 -16.22 -5.63 -13.32
N GLY A 51 -16.80 -6.22 -12.28
CA GLY A 51 -18.13 -6.86 -12.34
C GLY A 51 -18.87 -6.95 -11.01
N GLU A 52 -18.53 -6.13 -10.02
CA GLU A 52 -19.21 -6.05 -8.71
C GLU A 52 -20.10 -4.79 -8.57
N ASP A 53 -20.31 -4.04 -9.64
CA ASP A 53 -21.09 -2.79 -9.69
C ASP A 53 -22.61 -3.00 -9.84
N HIS A 54 -23.09 -4.22 -9.64
CA HIS A 54 -24.50 -4.59 -9.72
C HIS A 54 -24.99 -5.21 -8.39
N ALA A 55 -25.06 -4.42 -7.33
CA ALA A 55 -25.80 -4.73 -6.11
C ALA A 55 -26.54 -3.49 -5.61
#